data_AF-A0A6M3KJE4-F1
#
_entry.id   AF-A0A6M3KJE4-F1
#
_cell.length_a   1.000
_cell.length_b   1.000
_cell.length_c   1.000
_cell.angle_alpha   90.00
_cell.angle_beta   90.00
_cell.angle_gamma   90.00
#
_symmetry.space_group_name_H-M   'P 1'
#
loop_
_entity.id
_entity.type
_entity.pdbx_description
1 polymer ?
#
loop_
_entity_poly.entity_id
_entity_poly.type
_entity_poly.pdbx_seq_one_letter_code
_entity_poly.pdbx_strand_id
1 'polypeptide(L)'
;MPPRSPKPKFDPEGSGYDYSTALSTGLKPDKNGHWPSRDPKSGLLLKGRKHKTWDLLLLGEAEAGYVVYRGKDGRWYSKKK
;
A
#
# COMPACT_ATOMS: atom_id res chain seq x y z
N MET A 1 -7.65 6.88 27.48
CA MET A 1 -6.28 6.40 27.21
C MET A 1 -6.35 5.46 26.00
N PRO A 2 -5.40 5.55 25.05
CA PRO A 2 -5.63 5.40 23.61
C PRO A 2 -6.05 3.98 23.18
N PRO A 3 -6.89 3.85 22.13
CA PRO A 3 -7.32 2.55 21.63
C PRO A 3 -6.12 1.74 21.10
N ARG A 4 -6.11 0.47 21.49
CA ARG A 4 -5.11 -0.54 21.13
C ARG A 4 -4.98 -0.64 19.62
N SER A 5 -3.89 -0.11 19.04
CA SER A 5 -3.51 -0.43 17.65
C SER A 5 -3.28 -1.94 17.55
N PRO A 6 -4.08 -2.71 16.82
CA PRO A 6 -3.68 -4.06 16.47
C PRO A 6 -2.49 -3.91 15.50
N LYS A 7 -1.33 -4.40 15.94
CA LYS A 7 -0.11 -4.50 15.13
C LYS A 7 -0.47 -4.98 13.72
N PRO A 8 -0.27 -4.20 12.63
CA PRO A 8 -0.37 -4.82 11.33
C PRO A 8 0.88 -5.67 11.16
N LYS A 9 0.67 -6.95 10.87
CA LYS A 9 1.68 -7.99 10.63
C LYS A 9 2.43 -7.77 9.31
N PHE A 10 2.50 -6.53 8.86
CA PHE A 10 3.02 -6.09 7.59
C PHE A 10 4.10 -5.06 7.82
N ASP A 11 5.29 -5.40 7.36
CA ASP A 11 6.43 -4.52 7.32
C ASP A 11 6.33 -3.65 6.06
N PRO A 12 6.04 -2.34 6.17
CA PRO A 12 6.02 -1.43 5.02
C PRO A 12 7.41 -1.25 4.39
N GLU A 13 8.47 -1.61 5.12
CA GLU A 13 9.85 -1.65 4.62
C GLU A 13 10.29 -3.07 4.17
N GLY A 14 9.42 -4.06 4.32
CA GLY A 14 9.65 -5.44 3.89
C GLY A 14 9.35 -5.66 2.41
N SER A 15 9.47 -6.92 1.98
CA SER A 15 9.03 -7.38 0.65
C SER A 15 7.61 -7.97 0.68
N GLY A 16 6.92 -7.86 1.81
CA GLY A 16 5.59 -8.43 2.02
C GLY A 16 4.48 -7.63 1.36
N TYR A 17 3.26 -8.12 1.54
CA TYR A 17 2.01 -7.49 1.13
C TYR A 17 1.02 -7.43 2.31
N ASP A 18 0.36 -6.29 2.52
CA ASP A 18 -0.50 -6.01 3.69
C ASP A 18 -1.92 -6.51 3.43
N TYR A 19 -2.09 -7.84 3.35
CA TYR A 19 -3.40 -8.45 3.09
C TYR A 19 -4.45 -8.05 4.15
N SER A 20 -4.04 -7.90 5.41
CA SER A 20 -4.94 -7.47 6.50
C SER A 20 -5.52 -6.09 6.24
N THR A 21 -4.68 -5.14 5.83
CA THR A 21 -5.14 -3.78 5.55
C THR A 21 -5.97 -3.74 4.28
N ALA A 22 -5.61 -4.50 3.26
CA ALA A 22 -6.38 -4.62 2.03
C ALA A 22 -7.81 -5.11 2.31
N LEU A 23 -7.94 -6.20 3.08
CA LEU A 23 -9.23 -6.74 3.51
C LEU A 23 -10.00 -5.72 4.37
N SER A 24 -9.30 -5.02 5.27
CA SER A 24 -9.91 -4.02 6.16
C SER A 24 -10.38 -2.76 5.43
N THR A 25 -9.72 -2.34 4.35
CA THR A 25 -10.18 -1.21 3.52
C THR A 25 -11.23 -1.63 2.50
N GLY A 26 -11.56 -2.92 2.43
CA GLY A 26 -12.55 -3.48 1.51
C GLY A 26 -11.99 -3.71 0.10
N LEU A 27 -10.67 -3.71 -0.08
CA LEU A 27 -10.05 -4.11 -1.33
C LEU A 27 -10.20 -5.60 -1.52
N LYS A 28 -10.62 -5.96 -2.73
CA LYS A 28 -10.76 -7.35 -3.16
C LYS A 28 -9.71 -7.63 -4.22
N PRO A 29 -9.15 -8.85 -4.24
CA PRO A 29 -8.38 -9.29 -5.39
C PRO A 29 -9.27 -9.26 -6.63
N ASP A 30 -8.68 -8.87 -7.76
CA ASP A 30 -9.36 -8.96 -9.03
C ASP A 30 -9.56 -10.44 -9.43
N LYS A 31 -10.34 -10.71 -10.50
CA LYS A 31 -10.64 -12.10 -10.95
C LYS A 31 -9.38 -12.92 -11.25
N ASN A 32 -8.25 -12.27 -11.50
CA ASN A 32 -6.95 -12.90 -11.75
C ASN A 32 -6.11 -13.11 -10.47
N GLY A 33 -6.68 -12.88 -9.28
CA GLY A 33 -5.94 -12.93 -8.01
C GLY A 33 -4.97 -11.77 -7.81
N HIS A 34 -5.02 -10.76 -8.68
CA HIS A 34 -4.15 -9.59 -8.60
C HIS A 34 -4.71 -8.62 -7.57
N TRP A 35 -3.95 -8.37 -6.49
CA TRP A 35 -4.33 -7.42 -5.47
C TRP A 35 -3.84 -6.02 -5.87
N PRO A 36 -4.71 -5.00 -5.84
CA PRO A 36 -4.29 -3.63 -6.13
C PRO A 36 -3.28 -3.19 -5.08
N SER A 37 -2.06 -2.88 -5.51
CA SER A 37 -0.96 -2.49 -4.61
C SER A 37 -1.19 -1.15 -3.89
N ARG A 38 -2.34 -0.53 -4.14
CA ARG A 38 -2.75 0.80 -3.74
C ARG A 38 -4.25 0.82 -3.46
N ASP A 39 -4.62 1.43 -2.36
CA ASP A 39 -5.99 1.75 -2.02
C ASP A 39 -6.45 3.00 -2.82
N PRO A 40 -7.47 2.90 -3.68
CA PRO A 40 -7.94 4.04 -4.47
C PRO A 40 -8.68 5.08 -3.63
N LYS A 41 -9.11 4.71 -2.41
CA LYS A 41 -9.92 5.57 -1.53
C LYS A 41 -9.04 6.45 -0.64
N SER A 42 -7.93 5.89 -0.15
CA SER A 42 -7.02 6.52 0.81
C SER A 42 -5.64 6.80 0.22
N GLY A 43 -5.34 6.24 -0.95
CA GLY A 43 -4.01 6.26 -1.55
C GLY A 43 -3.01 5.30 -0.91
N LEU A 44 -3.39 4.56 0.14
CA LEU A 44 -2.49 3.73 0.93
C LEU A 44 -1.89 2.59 0.11
N LEU A 45 -0.57 2.48 0.09
CA LEU A 45 0.16 1.40 -0.55
C LEU A 45 0.27 0.21 0.40
N LEU A 46 -0.16 -0.94 -0.10
CA LEU A 46 -0.21 -2.20 0.63
C LEU A 46 0.99 -3.09 0.32
N LYS A 47 1.89 -2.60 -0.53
CA LYS A 47 3.11 -3.30 -0.94
C LYS A 47 4.28 -2.76 -0.15
N GLY A 48 5.18 -3.63 0.27
CA GLY A 48 6.38 -3.22 0.97
C GLY A 48 7.40 -2.60 0.01
N ARG A 49 8.20 -1.65 0.50
CA ARG A 49 9.23 -0.95 -0.31
C ARG A 49 10.28 -1.88 -0.91
N LYS A 50 10.60 -2.98 -0.23
CA LYS A 50 11.59 -3.97 -0.69
C LYS A 50 11.02 -4.99 -1.69
N HIS A 51 9.82 -4.76 -2.22
CA HIS A 51 9.28 -5.62 -3.28
C HIS A 51 10.01 -5.33 -4.60
N LYS A 52 10.43 -6.37 -5.34
CA LYS A 52 11.12 -6.21 -6.65
C LYS A 52 10.32 -5.42 -7.70
N THR A 53 9.02 -5.32 -7.52
CA THR A 53 8.10 -4.60 -8.41
C THR A 53 7.66 -3.25 -7.83
N TRP A 54 8.35 -2.77 -6.79
CA TRP A 54 8.12 -1.46 -6.20
C TRP A 54 8.53 -0.35 -7.16
N ASP A 55 9.68 -0.47 -7.81
CA ASP A 55 10.14 0.49 -8.82
C ASP A 55 9.20 0.60 -10.01
N LEU A 56 8.63 -0.52 -10.48
CA LEU A 56 7.62 -0.53 -11.56
C LEU A 56 6.33 0.19 -11.13
N LEU A 57 5.93 -0.02 -9.88
CA LEU A 57 4.78 0.68 -9.32
C LEU A 57 5.03 2.19 -9.21
N LEU A 58 6.22 2.58 -8.75
CA LEU A 58 6.63 3.98 -8.69
C LEU A 58 6.65 4.64 -10.07
N LEU A 59 7.12 3.91 -11.08
CA LEU A 59 7.14 4.37 -12.46
C LEU A 59 5.71 4.56 -12.99
N GLY A 60 4.85 3.56 -12.84
CA GLY A 60 3.46 3.63 -13.29
C GLY A 60 2.64 4.70 -12.55
N GLU A 61 2.91 4.89 -11.25
CA GLU A 61 2.31 5.98 -10.49
C GLU A 61 2.83 7.34 -10.94
N ALA A 62 4.13 7.51 -11.15
CA ALA A 62 4.71 8.74 -11.66
C ALA A 62 4.20 9.09 -13.06
N GLU A 63 4.11 8.11 -13.97
CA GLU A 63 3.52 8.26 -15.32
C GLU A 63 2.05 8.66 -15.25
N ALA A 64 1.29 8.09 -14.31
CA ALA A 64 -0.10 8.46 -14.07
C ALA A 64 -0.27 9.77 -13.28
N GLY A 65 0.81 10.47 -12.93
CA GLY A 65 0.79 11.73 -12.19
C GLY A 65 0.53 11.57 -10.69
N TYR A 66 0.93 10.45 -10.10
CA TYR A 66 0.87 10.16 -8.67
C TYR A 66 2.27 10.18 -8.05
N VAL A 67 2.35 10.59 -6.78
CA VAL A 67 3.55 10.61 -5.97
C VAL A 67 3.38 9.67 -4.79
N VAL A 68 4.36 8.78 -4.60
CA VAL A 68 4.47 7.89 -3.46
C VAL A 68 5.20 8.62 -2.33
N TYR A 69 4.60 8.65 -1.14
CA TYR A 69 5.15 9.25 0.07
C TYR A 69 4.94 8.31 1.27
N ARG A 70 5.87 8.36 2.23
CA ARG A 70 5.75 7.63 3.49
C ARG A 70 4.94 8.48 4.48
N GLY A 71 3.87 7.91 5.01
CA GLY A 71 3.10 8.52 6.09
C GLY A 71 3.81 8.38 7.44
N LYS A 72 3.38 9.16 8.44
CA LYS A 72 3.92 9.11 9.81
C LYS A 72 3.79 7.73 10.47
N ASP A 73 2.82 6.93 10.05
CA ASP A 73 2.61 5.54 10.48
C ASP A 73 3.65 4.54 9.95
N GLY A 74 4.63 4.99 9.15
CA GLY A 74 5.60 4.11 8.49
C GLY A 74 5.06 3.43 7.23
N ARG A 75 3.76 3.57 6.95
CA ARG A 75 3.11 3.07 5.74
C ARG A 75 3.37 3.97 4.54
N TRP A 76 3.29 3.38 3.35
CA TRP A 76 3.39 4.10 2.10
C TRP A 76 2.01 4.55 1.65
N TYR A 77 1.95 5.71 1.02
CA TYR A 77 0.75 6.31 0.47
C TYR A 77 1.09 6.90 -0.88
N SER A 78 0.13 6.91 -1.77
CA SER A 78 0.19 7.53 -3.09
C SER A 78 -0.82 8.67 -3.10
N LYS A 79 -0.44 9.83 -3.59
CA LYS A 79 -1.36 10.94 -3.83
C LYS A 79 -1.22 11.41 -5.26
N LYS A 80 -2.34 11.82 -5.87
CA LYS A 80 -2.27 12.50 -7.16
C LYS A 80 -1.52 13.82 -6.97
N LYS A 81 -0.57 14.09 -7.85
CA LYS A 81 0.17 15.34 -7.90
C LYS A 81 -0.74 16.48 -8.35
#